data_AF-A0A6G9F9T9-F1
#
_entry.id   AF-A0A6G9F9T9-F1
#
_cell.length_a   1.000
_cell.length_b   1.000
_cell.length_c   1.000
_cell.angle_alpha   90.00
_cell.angle_beta   90.00
_cell.angle_gamma   90.00
#
_symmetry.space_group_name_H-M   'P 1'
#
loop_
_entity.id
_entity.type
_entity.pdbx_description
1 polymer ?
#
loop_
_entity_poly.entity_id
_entity_poly.type
_entity_poly.pdbx_seq_one_letter_code
_entity_poly.pdbx_strand_id
1 'polypeptide(L)'
;MNAAACTLAEALDEATGRLTGAGIAADAARADTRLLAAHACQVAPGDLDSCLAGPVPPRFWHYVRRRLTREPAERIVGHAYFMGHRFDLAPGVFVPKPETEEITRDAIARLEALVRRGTPAPLVVDLCAGPGTMAVTLARHVPAARVHGIELSQAAARAARRNARGTGARIVQGDARDAFPELTGTVDLVVTNPPYIPIGLRTSAPEVLEHDPPLALWAGEEGLGMIRAMERTAARLLAPGGVLLLEHGSYQLSSVPALFRATGRWGHASSRPTCNDGCLTAVRNHTLAPPA
;
A
#
# COMPACT_ATOMS: atom_id res chain seq x y z
N MET A 1 33.81 34.73 19.23
CA MET A 1 34.02 33.48 18.48
C MET A 1 32.67 33.02 17.98
N ASN A 2 32.42 33.13 16.68
CA ASN A 2 31.14 32.75 16.09
C ASN A 2 31.13 31.22 16.02
N ALA A 3 30.27 30.55 16.80
CA ALA A 3 30.09 29.11 16.65
C ALA A 3 29.64 28.86 15.20
N ALA A 4 30.41 28.07 14.45
CA ALA A 4 30.00 27.69 13.10
C ALA A 4 28.59 27.10 13.17
N ALA A 5 27.67 27.65 12.39
CA ALA A 5 26.30 27.16 12.36
C ALA A 5 26.31 25.71 11.86
N CYS A 6 25.66 24.81 12.60
CA CYS A 6 25.50 23.40 12.23
C CYS A 6 24.90 23.29 10.82
N THR A 7 25.52 22.48 9.97
CA THR A 7 25.06 22.16 8.62
C THR A 7 23.88 21.20 8.66
N LEU A 8 23.11 21.13 7.56
CA LEU A 8 22.05 20.14 7.45
C LEU A 8 22.59 18.71 7.53
N ALA A 9 23.77 18.42 6.95
CA ALA A 9 24.42 17.12 7.06
C ALA A 9 24.66 16.70 8.53
N GLU A 10 25.25 17.58 9.34
CA GLU A 10 25.49 17.33 10.77
C GLU A 10 24.17 17.14 11.54
N ALA A 11 23.14 17.92 11.21
CA ALA A 11 21.82 17.79 11.81
C ALA A 11 21.12 16.47 11.43
N LEU A 12 21.36 15.94 10.22
CA LEU A 12 20.86 14.62 9.78
C LEU A 12 21.49 13.50 10.60
N ASP A 13 22.80 13.54 10.81
CA ASP A 13 23.52 12.55 11.60
C ASP A 13 23.05 12.58 13.06
N GLU A 14 22.92 13.79 13.63
CA GLU A 14 22.39 13.97 14.97
C GLU A 14 20.95 13.45 15.11
N ALA A 15 20.06 13.82 14.18
CA ALA A 15 18.68 13.34 14.20
C ALA A 15 18.59 11.81 14.04
N THR A 16 19.37 11.23 13.13
CA THR A 16 19.45 9.77 12.94
C THR A 16 19.89 9.08 14.23
N GLY A 17 20.90 9.63 14.92
CA GLY A 17 21.36 9.13 16.22
C GLY A 17 20.27 9.20 17.29
N ARG A 18 19.53 10.33 17.38
CA ARG A 18 18.42 10.50 18.32
C ARG A 18 17.28 9.51 18.06
N LEU A 19 16.89 9.33 16.80
CA LEU A 19 15.84 8.38 16.42
C LEU A 19 16.27 6.93 16.72
N THR A 20 17.51 6.58 16.42
CA THR A 20 18.07 5.25 16.72
C THR A 20 18.10 5.00 18.24
N GLY A 21 18.53 6.00 19.03
CA GLY A 21 18.51 5.94 20.49
C GLY A 21 17.10 5.83 21.09
N ALA A 22 16.06 6.27 20.36
CA ALA A 22 14.65 6.10 20.69
C ALA A 22 14.05 4.75 20.21
N GLY A 23 14.90 3.81 19.76
CA GLY A 23 14.49 2.45 19.37
C GLY A 23 13.84 2.37 17.98
N ILE A 24 14.12 3.32 17.08
CA ILE A 24 13.79 3.19 15.66
C ILE A 24 14.95 2.45 14.98
N ALA A 25 14.67 1.48 14.11
CA ALA A 25 15.71 0.74 13.39
C ALA A 25 16.61 1.70 12.60
N ALA A 26 17.92 1.43 12.55
CA ALA A 26 18.91 2.40 12.05
C ALA A 26 18.70 2.79 10.57
N ASP A 27 18.26 1.84 9.76
CA ASP A 27 17.88 2.03 8.36
C ASP A 27 16.62 2.91 8.23
N ALA A 28 15.58 2.61 9.01
CA ALA A 28 14.36 3.41 9.08
C ALA A 28 14.64 4.84 9.59
N ALA A 29 15.44 4.99 10.66
CA ALA A 29 15.84 6.29 11.20
C ALA A 29 16.55 7.16 10.16
N ARG A 30 17.43 6.55 9.35
CA ARG A 30 18.14 7.24 8.26
C ARG A 30 17.17 7.67 7.15
N ALA A 31 16.29 6.77 6.72
CA ALA A 31 15.28 7.05 5.70
C ALA A 31 14.32 8.16 6.16
N ASP A 32 13.79 8.04 7.37
CA ASP A 32 12.89 9.01 8.00
C ASP A 32 13.55 10.38 8.07
N THR A 33 14.77 10.47 8.59
CA THR A 33 15.47 11.76 8.73
C THR A 33 15.68 12.43 7.37
N ARG A 34 16.05 11.67 6.33
CA ARG A 34 16.16 12.20 4.96
C ARG A 34 14.82 12.68 4.42
N LEU A 35 13.72 11.95 4.64
CA LEU A 35 12.38 12.36 4.23
C LEU A 35 11.95 13.67 4.92
N LEU A 36 12.16 13.76 6.24
CA LEU A 36 11.83 14.95 7.03
C LEU A 36 12.65 16.17 6.59
N ALA A 37 13.93 15.97 6.29
CA ALA A 37 14.82 17.02 5.79
C ALA A 37 14.44 17.50 4.40
N ALA A 38 14.21 16.58 3.46
CA ALA A 38 13.75 16.91 2.11
C ALA A 38 12.44 17.72 2.15
N HIS A 39 11.50 17.30 3.01
CA HIS A 39 10.27 18.05 3.23
C HIS A 39 10.52 19.45 3.82
N ALA A 40 11.44 19.60 4.77
CA ALA A 40 11.79 20.88 5.36
C ALA A 40 12.50 21.83 4.36
N CYS A 41 13.28 21.26 3.44
CA CYS A 41 13.91 21.97 2.32
C CYS A 41 12.96 22.23 1.13
N GLN A 42 11.76 21.63 1.13
CA GLN A 42 10.79 21.68 0.03
C GLN A 42 11.32 21.10 -1.28
N VAL A 43 12.15 20.06 -1.19
CA VAL A 43 12.72 19.32 -2.34
C VAL A 43 12.27 17.86 -2.33
N ALA A 44 12.43 17.16 -3.46
CA ALA A 44 12.25 15.71 -3.47
C ALA A 44 13.41 15.02 -2.72
N PRO A 45 13.22 13.82 -2.14
CA PRO A 45 14.29 13.09 -1.46
C PRO A 45 15.55 12.87 -2.30
N GLY A 46 15.41 12.74 -3.62
CA GLY A 46 16.52 12.59 -4.55
C GLY A 46 17.36 13.86 -4.74
N ASP A 47 16.81 15.03 -4.42
CA ASP A 47 17.47 16.33 -4.59
C ASP A 47 18.08 16.87 -3.28
N LEU A 48 17.89 16.15 -2.17
CA LEU A 48 18.32 16.57 -0.83
C LEU A 48 19.82 16.83 -0.74
N ASP A 49 20.63 16.13 -1.53
CA ASP A 49 22.09 16.23 -1.49
C ASP A 49 22.57 17.67 -1.79
N SER A 50 21.82 18.41 -2.62
CA SER A 50 22.09 19.83 -2.91
C SER A 50 21.94 20.76 -1.70
N CYS A 51 21.22 20.33 -0.65
CA CYS A 51 20.93 21.11 0.54
C CYS A 51 21.86 20.79 1.72
N LEU A 52 22.64 19.71 1.66
CA LEU A 52 23.34 19.14 2.83
C LEU A 52 24.39 20.07 3.44
N ALA A 53 25.13 20.82 2.62
CA ALA A 53 26.11 21.79 3.08
C ALA A 53 25.48 23.11 3.57
N GLY A 54 24.17 23.29 3.37
CA GLY A 54 23.42 24.48 3.75
C GLY A 54 23.02 24.49 5.23
N PRO A 55 22.37 25.58 5.68
CA PRO A 55 21.87 25.69 7.04
C PRO A 55 20.69 24.74 7.28
N VAL A 56 20.47 24.37 8.55
CA VAL A 56 19.31 23.56 8.95
C VAL A 56 18.00 24.33 8.71
N PRO A 57 17.03 23.78 7.96
CA PRO A 57 15.74 24.42 7.75
C PRO A 57 14.97 24.62 9.07
N PRO A 58 14.26 25.74 9.27
CA PRO A 58 13.63 26.08 10.56
C PRO A 58 12.65 25.01 11.11
N ARG A 59 12.00 24.24 10.22
CA ARG A 59 11.01 23.22 10.61
C ARG A 59 11.60 21.82 10.81
N PHE A 60 12.85 21.58 10.44
CA PHE A 60 13.46 20.24 10.48
C PHE A 60 13.36 19.61 11.88
N TRP A 61 13.83 20.32 12.91
CA TRP A 61 13.78 19.81 14.29
C TRP A 61 12.36 19.68 14.85
N HIS A 62 11.39 20.43 14.34
CA HIS A 62 9.98 20.22 14.70
C HIS A 62 9.48 18.87 14.18
N TYR A 63 9.85 18.48 12.96
CA TYR A 63 9.50 17.17 12.42
C TYR A 63 10.20 16.03 13.15
N VAL A 64 11.49 16.17 13.46
CA VAL A 64 12.23 15.16 14.24
C VAL A 64 11.60 14.94 15.62
N ARG A 65 11.16 16.02 16.30
CA ARG A 65 10.45 15.90 17.59
C ARG A 65 9.16 15.10 17.48
N ARG A 66 8.37 15.29 16.42
CA ARG A 66 7.17 14.45 16.17
C ARG A 66 7.55 13.00 15.89
N ARG A 67 8.62 12.77 15.14
CA ARG A 67 9.06 11.39 14.85
C ARG A 67 9.55 10.65 16.09
N LEU A 68 10.18 11.36 17.03
CA LEU A 68 10.60 10.84 18.33
C LEU A 68 9.40 10.39 19.20
N THR A 69 8.19 10.91 18.97
CA THR A 69 6.96 10.42 19.60
C THR A 69 6.33 9.25 18.83
N ARG A 70 7.11 8.55 17.99
CA ARG A 70 6.69 7.41 17.15
C ARG A 70 5.66 7.73 16.05
N GLU A 71 5.39 9.02 15.77
CA GLU A 71 4.55 9.37 14.63
C GLU A 71 5.27 9.05 13.30
N PRO A 72 4.68 8.28 12.36
CA PRO A 72 5.33 7.92 11.09
C PRO A 72 5.78 9.15 10.29
N ALA A 73 6.98 9.07 9.68
CA ALA A 73 7.55 10.20 8.95
C ALA A 73 6.65 10.67 7.79
N GLU A 74 6.03 9.74 7.06
CA GLU A 74 5.10 9.99 5.96
C GLU A 74 3.86 10.76 6.43
N ARG A 75 3.38 10.50 7.65
CA ARG A 75 2.28 11.27 8.25
C ARG A 75 2.72 12.66 8.65
N ILE A 76 3.93 12.80 9.19
CA ILE A 76 4.50 14.10 9.56
C ILE A 76 4.58 15.01 8.34
N VAL A 77 5.04 14.47 7.20
CA VAL A 77 5.19 15.23 5.93
C VAL A 77 3.93 15.23 5.05
N GLY A 78 2.91 14.44 5.41
CA GLY A 78 1.62 14.35 4.72
C GLY A 78 1.64 13.62 3.38
N HIS A 79 2.71 12.90 3.06
CA HIS A 79 2.84 12.15 1.81
C HIS A 79 3.78 10.95 1.97
N ALA A 80 3.59 9.94 1.12
CA ALA A 80 4.48 8.78 1.02
C ALA A 80 4.99 8.64 -0.42
N TYR A 81 6.09 7.91 -0.57
CA TYR A 81 6.56 7.46 -1.88
C TYR A 81 6.22 5.99 -2.07
N PHE A 82 5.72 5.66 -3.25
CA PHE A 82 5.38 4.29 -3.64
C PHE A 82 5.78 4.08 -5.09
N MET A 83 6.68 3.13 -5.34
CA MET A 83 7.31 2.88 -6.63
C MET A 83 7.86 4.17 -7.28
N GLY A 84 8.53 5.00 -6.49
CA GLY A 84 9.13 6.27 -6.94
C GLY A 84 8.14 7.42 -7.16
N HIS A 85 6.84 7.20 -6.97
CA HIS A 85 5.82 8.24 -7.09
C HIS A 85 5.36 8.75 -5.73
N ARG A 86 5.18 10.07 -5.62
CA ARG A 86 4.59 10.69 -4.44
C ARG A 86 3.07 10.52 -4.42
N PHE A 87 2.55 10.14 -3.25
CA PHE A 87 1.13 10.03 -2.94
C PHE A 87 0.79 10.91 -1.75
N ASP A 88 -0.17 11.81 -1.91
CA ASP A 88 -0.66 12.60 -0.79
C ASP A 88 -1.48 11.71 0.15
N LEU A 89 -1.22 11.83 1.45
CA LEU A 89 -1.92 11.11 2.49
C LEU A 89 -2.94 12.04 3.16
N ALA A 90 -4.13 11.52 3.47
CA ALA A 90 -5.03 12.20 4.41
C ALA A 90 -4.72 11.74 5.85
N PRO A 91 -5.09 12.52 6.88
CA PRO A 91 -5.00 12.08 8.26
C PRO A 91 -5.71 10.73 8.48
N GLY A 92 -5.07 9.82 9.20
CA GLY A 92 -5.62 8.49 9.48
C GLY A 92 -5.73 7.58 8.25
N VAL A 93 -4.94 7.81 7.20
CA VAL A 93 -4.81 6.88 6.07
C VAL A 93 -3.60 5.97 6.29
N PHE A 94 -3.72 4.72 5.84
CA PHE A 94 -2.64 3.74 5.86
C PHE A 94 -1.43 4.22 5.05
N VAL A 95 -0.22 4.03 5.60
CA VAL A 95 1.03 4.35 4.90
C VAL A 95 1.40 3.15 4.02
N PRO A 96 1.56 3.34 2.70
CA PRO A 96 1.93 2.27 1.78
C PRO A 96 3.21 1.57 2.21
N LYS A 97 3.28 0.26 2.00
CA LYS A 97 4.41 -0.57 2.45
C LYS A 97 5.25 -1.11 1.28
N PRO A 98 6.54 -1.41 1.51
CA PRO A 98 7.42 -1.97 0.48
C PRO A 98 6.90 -3.30 -0.10
N GLU A 99 6.31 -4.17 0.72
CA GLU A 99 5.71 -5.44 0.29
C GLU A 99 4.60 -5.23 -0.76
N THR A 100 3.78 -4.20 -0.61
CA THR A 100 2.72 -3.85 -1.57
C THR A 100 3.30 -3.42 -2.93
N GLU A 101 4.55 -2.91 -2.98
CA GLU A 101 5.22 -2.62 -4.26
C GLU A 101 5.56 -3.89 -5.04
N GLU A 102 5.92 -4.99 -4.36
CA GLU A 102 6.16 -6.27 -5.03
C GLU A 102 4.88 -6.78 -5.70
N ILE A 103 3.76 -6.69 -4.99
CA ILE A 103 2.44 -7.08 -5.51
C ILE A 103 2.05 -6.21 -6.70
N THR A 104 2.32 -4.91 -6.62
CA THR A 104 2.02 -3.97 -7.72
C THR A 104 2.87 -4.27 -8.95
N ARG A 105 4.16 -4.60 -8.79
CA ARG A 105 5.01 -5.05 -9.90
C ARG A 105 4.48 -6.32 -10.57
N ASP A 106 4.03 -7.29 -9.79
CA ASP A 106 3.41 -8.51 -10.33
C ASP A 106 2.12 -8.20 -11.10
N ALA A 107 1.31 -7.28 -10.58
CA ALA A 107 0.09 -6.82 -11.24
C ALA A 107 0.37 -6.11 -12.57
N ILE A 108 1.38 -5.22 -12.62
CA ILE A 108 1.82 -4.55 -13.85
C ILE A 108 2.23 -5.60 -14.90
N ALA A 109 3.12 -6.53 -14.54
CA ALA A 109 3.61 -7.55 -15.47
C ALA A 109 2.47 -8.41 -16.06
N ARG A 110 1.44 -8.72 -15.26
CA ARG A 110 0.25 -9.47 -15.71
C ARG A 110 -0.61 -8.65 -16.66
N LEU A 111 -0.89 -7.40 -16.34
CA LEU A 111 -1.69 -6.51 -17.20
C LEU A 111 -1.00 -6.29 -18.55
N GLU A 112 0.31 -6.01 -18.55
CA GLU A 112 1.07 -5.90 -19.79
C GLU A 112 1.06 -7.20 -20.61
N ALA A 113 1.12 -8.36 -19.96
CA ALA A 113 1.01 -9.65 -20.64
C ALA A 113 -0.37 -9.84 -21.29
N LEU A 114 -1.46 -9.39 -20.67
CA LEU A 114 -2.80 -9.39 -21.27
C LEU A 114 -2.87 -8.49 -22.50
N VAL A 115 -2.30 -7.29 -22.40
CA VAL A 115 -2.19 -6.35 -23.54
C VAL A 115 -1.42 -6.98 -24.70
N ARG A 116 -0.24 -7.57 -24.43
CA ARG A 116 0.56 -8.25 -25.46
C ARG A 116 -0.16 -9.44 -26.10
N ARG A 117 -1.06 -10.11 -25.38
CA ARG A 117 -1.89 -11.22 -25.88
C ARG A 117 -3.14 -10.75 -26.62
N GLY A 118 -3.31 -9.44 -26.82
CA GLY A 118 -4.40 -8.88 -27.60
C GLY A 118 -5.65 -8.52 -26.79
N THR A 119 -5.56 -8.44 -25.45
CA THR A 119 -6.64 -7.85 -24.63
C THR A 119 -6.51 -6.33 -24.69
N PRO A 120 -7.38 -5.59 -25.41
CA PRO A 120 -7.13 -4.18 -25.70
C PRO A 120 -7.28 -3.27 -24.48
N ALA A 121 -8.13 -3.65 -23.52
CA ALA A 121 -8.39 -2.87 -22.32
C ALA A 121 -8.61 -3.76 -21.09
N PRO A 122 -7.55 -4.41 -20.57
CA PRO A 122 -7.69 -5.32 -19.43
C PRO A 122 -8.25 -4.58 -18.22
N LEU A 123 -9.21 -5.20 -17.54
CA LEU A 123 -9.92 -4.63 -16.41
C LEU A 123 -9.30 -5.11 -15.10
N VAL A 124 -8.90 -4.16 -14.25
CA VAL A 124 -8.37 -4.42 -12.92
C VAL A 124 -9.15 -3.69 -11.83
N VAL A 125 -9.39 -4.39 -10.73
CA VAL A 125 -10.04 -3.85 -9.52
C VAL A 125 -9.09 -3.93 -8.32
N ASP A 126 -8.91 -2.79 -7.64
CA ASP A 126 -8.29 -2.67 -6.33
C ASP A 126 -9.37 -2.61 -5.24
N LEU A 127 -9.46 -3.65 -4.40
CA LEU A 127 -10.54 -3.77 -3.42
C LEU A 127 -10.30 -3.02 -2.10
N CYS A 128 -9.09 -2.54 -1.83
CA CYS A 128 -8.76 -1.81 -0.60
C CYS A 128 -7.79 -0.68 -0.95
N ALA A 129 -8.30 0.29 -1.71
CA ALA A 129 -7.43 1.21 -2.44
C ALA A 129 -6.63 2.16 -1.55
N GLY A 130 -7.06 2.43 -0.30
CA GLY A 130 -6.35 3.32 0.61
C GLY A 130 -6.13 4.72 -0.01
N PRO A 131 -4.89 5.25 -0.04
CA PRO A 131 -4.56 6.50 -0.75
C PRO A 131 -4.46 6.33 -2.28
N GLY A 132 -4.80 5.16 -2.82
CA GLY A 132 -4.83 4.82 -4.24
C GLY A 132 -3.50 4.30 -4.79
N THR A 133 -2.57 3.83 -3.97
CA THR A 133 -1.21 3.49 -4.44
C THR A 133 -1.19 2.46 -5.55
N MET A 134 -1.85 1.30 -5.37
CA MET A 134 -1.87 0.27 -6.41
C MET A 134 -2.68 0.76 -7.62
N ALA A 135 -3.94 1.14 -7.44
CA ALA A 135 -4.81 1.59 -8.55
C ALA A 135 -4.19 2.71 -9.42
N VAL A 136 -3.63 3.75 -8.80
CA VAL A 136 -3.03 4.87 -9.54
C VAL A 136 -1.74 4.45 -10.23
N THR A 137 -0.91 3.64 -9.58
CA THR A 137 0.36 3.16 -10.15
C THR A 137 0.10 2.25 -11.35
N LEU A 138 -0.89 1.35 -11.25
CA LEU A 138 -1.31 0.48 -12.34
C LEU A 138 -1.80 1.29 -13.55
N ALA A 139 -2.62 2.32 -13.32
CA ALA A 139 -3.14 3.15 -14.40
C ALA A 139 -2.04 3.96 -15.11
N ARG A 140 -0.99 4.37 -14.37
CA ARG A 140 0.18 5.06 -14.95
C ARG A 140 1.07 4.12 -15.76
N HIS A 141 1.31 2.90 -15.28
CA HIS A 141 2.24 1.97 -15.91
C HIS A 141 1.61 1.20 -17.08
N VAL A 142 0.30 0.94 -17.03
CA VAL A 142 -0.43 0.27 -18.10
C VAL A 142 -1.60 1.14 -18.56
N PRO A 143 -1.35 2.20 -19.38
CA PRO A 143 -2.41 3.14 -19.78
C PRO A 143 -3.58 2.52 -20.56
N ALA A 144 -3.37 1.33 -21.15
CA ALA A 144 -4.43 0.58 -21.80
C ALA A 144 -5.42 -0.07 -20.79
N ALA A 145 -5.00 -0.30 -19.54
CA ALA A 145 -5.82 -0.95 -18.55
C ALA A 145 -6.95 -0.04 -18.04
N ARG A 146 -8.14 -0.63 -17.83
CA ARG A 146 -9.24 0.02 -17.12
C ARG A 146 -9.07 -0.27 -15.64
N VAL A 147 -8.81 0.77 -14.84
CA VAL A 147 -8.50 0.61 -13.42
C VAL A 147 -9.61 1.18 -12.55
N HIS A 148 -10.15 0.32 -11.68
CA HIS A 148 -11.16 0.65 -10.69
C HIS A 148 -10.61 0.42 -9.29
N GLY A 149 -10.88 1.32 -8.36
CA GLY A 149 -10.52 1.16 -6.95
C GLY A 149 -11.70 1.49 -6.04
N ILE A 150 -11.85 0.74 -4.95
CA ILE A 150 -12.84 0.98 -3.91
C ILE A 150 -12.15 1.13 -2.55
N GLU A 151 -12.65 2.07 -1.76
CA GLU A 151 -12.11 2.36 -0.43
C GLU A 151 -13.24 2.72 0.54
N LEU A 152 -13.25 2.09 1.71
CA LEU A 152 -14.30 2.26 2.70
C LEU A 152 -14.21 3.63 3.40
N SER A 153 -12.98 4.04 3.76
CA SER A 153 -12.74 5.32 4.42
C SER A 153 -12.98 6.48 3.47
N GLN A 154 -13.92 7.35 3.82
CA GLN A 154 -14.20 8.55 3.04
C GLN A 154 -12.96 9.47 2.92
N ALA A 155 -12.13 9.55 3.95
CA ALA A 155 -10.90 10.34 3.94
C ALA A 155 -9.85 9.74 2.99
N ALA A 156 -9.65 8.42 3.03
CA ALA A 156 -8.74 7.72 2.13
C ALA A 156 -9.22 7.79 0.67
N ALA A 157 -10.50 7.53 0.41
CA ALA A 157 -11.10 7.66 -0.91
C ALA A 157 -10.95 9.08 -1.50
N ARG A 158 -11.07 10.13 -0.67
CA ARG A 158 -10.79 11.52 -1.11
C ARG A 158 -9.32 11.72 -1.49
N ALA A 159 -8.38 11.18 -0.72
CA ALA A 159 -6.95 11.23 -1.05
C ALA A 159 -6.65 10.48 -2.34
N ALA A 160 -7.16 9.25 -2.47
CA ALA A 160 -7.04 8.43 -3.67
C ALA A 160 -7.58 9.11 -4.92
N ARG A 161 -8.75 9.77 -4.85
CA ARG A 161 -9.27 10.56 -5.99
C ARG A 161 -8.37 11.74 -6.37
N ARG A 162 -7.68 12.38 -5.40
CA ARG A 162 -6.71 13.43 -5.71
C ARG A 162 -5.48 12.84 -6.40
N ASN A 163 -4.93 11.74 -5.88
CA ASN A 163 -3.78 11.04 -6.44
C ASN A 163 -4.06 10.46 -7.84
N ALA A 164 -5.31 10.08 -8.12
CA ALA A 164 -5.77 9.55 -9.41
C ALA A 164 -6.02 10.60 -10.50
N ARG A 165 -5.93 11.90 -10.19
CA ARG A 165 -6.13 12.95 -11.20
C ARG A 165 -5.12 12.78 -12.33
N GLY A 166 -5.63 12.72 -13.56
CA GLY A 166 -4.81 12.59 -14.77
C GLY A 166 -4.33 11.17 -15.09
N THR A 167 -4.68 10.13 -14.31
CA THR A 167 -4.21 8.76 -14.55
C THR A 167 -5.25 7.83 -15.18
N GLY A 168 -6.54 8.19 -15.15
CA GLY A 168 -7.63 7.34 -15.64
C GLY A 168 -8.18 6.33 -14.62
N ALA A 169 -7.55 6.20 -13.44
CA ALA A 169 -8.08 5.35 -12.37
C ALA A 169 -9.39 5.90 -11.80
N ARG A 170 -10.44 5.06 -11.75
CA ARG A 170 -11.73 5.40 -11.15
C ARG A 170 -11.79 4.94 -9.70
N ILE A 171 -11.83 5.88 -8.76
CA ILE A 171 -11.92 5.58 -7.32
C ILE A 171 -13.30 5.89 -6.74
N VAL A 172 -13.96 4.87 -6.19
CA VAL A 172 -15.26 4.99 -5.50
C VAL A 172 -15.10 4.79 -4.00
N GLN A 173 -15.97 5.41 -3.21
CA GLN A 173 -16.05 5.12 -1.78
C GLN A 173 -17.12 4.04 -1.59
N GLY A 174 -16.82 2.99 -0.84
CA GLY A 174 -17.78 1.93 -0.54
C GLY A 174 -17.14 0.75 0.18
N ASP A 175 -17.96 -0.22 0.57
CA ASP A 175 -17.46 -1.47 1.15
C ASP A 175 -16.99 -2.41 0.04
N ALA A 176 -15.77 -2.90 0.20
CA ALA A 176 -15.14 -3.83 -0.72
C ALA A 176 -15.93 -5.13 -0.90
N ARG A 177 -16.75 -5.54 0.09
CA ARG A 177 -17.61 -6.74 0.01
C ARG A 177 -18.65 -6.66 -1.11
N ASP A 178 -19.13 -5.45 -1.39
CA ASP A 178 -20.18 -5.17 -2.36
C ASP A 178 -19.62 -4.46 -3.61
N ALA A 179 -18.30 -4.53 -3.82
CA ALA A 179 -17.62 -3.78 -4.86
C ALA A 179 -18.14 -4.11 -6.26
N PHE A 180 -18.49 -3.07 -7.02
CA PHE A 180 -18.75 -3.10 -8.46
C PHE A 180 -19.65 -4.27 -8.93
N PRO A 181 -20.92 -4.35 -8.49
CA PRO A 181 -21.84 -5.41 -8.93
C PRO A 181 -21.97 -5.49 -10.46
N GLU A 182 -21.84 -4.35 -11.15
CA GLU A 182 -21.89 -4.24 -12.61
C GLU A 182 -20.70 -4.87 -13.34
N LEU A 183 -19.62 -5.24 -12.62
CA LEU A 183 -18.42 -5.85 -13.19
C LEU A 183 -18.32 -7.37 -12.93
N THR A 184 -19.38 -7.99 -12.41
CA THR A 184 -19.42 -9.43 -12.11
C THR A 184 -19.02 -10.29 -13.31
N GLY A 185 -18.02 -11.16 -13.12
CA GLY A 185 -17.51 -12.08 -14.15
C GLY A 185 -16.75 -11.43 -15.30
N THR A 186 -16.35 -10.15 -15.20
CA THR A 186 -15.71 -9.40 -16.30
C THR A 186 -14.29 -8.92 -15.99
N VAL A 187 -13.83 -9.05 -14.75
CA VAL A 187 -12.54 -8.50 -14.30
C VAL A 187 -11.41 -9.49 -14.62
N ASP A 188 -10.31 -9.02 -15.20
CA ASP A 188 -9.16 -9.85 -15.53
C ASP A 188 -8.22 -10.03 -14.33
N LEU A 189 -8.08 -8.98 -13.51
CA LEU A 189 -7.19 -8.94 -12.36
C LEU A 189 -7.86 -8.25 -11.17
N VAL A 190 -7.77 -8.85 -10.00
CA VAL A 190 -8.09 -8.20 -8.72
C VAL A 190 -6.82 -8.09 -7.92
N VAL A 191 -6.56 -6.91 -7.35
CA VAL A 191 -5.51 -6.67 -6.37
C VAL A 191 -6.14 -6.21 -5.06
N THR A 192 -5.53 -6.57 -3.93
CA THR A 192 -6.01 -6.09 -2.63
C THR A 192 -4.94 -6.20 -1.56
N ASN A 193 -4.88 -5.20 -0.71
CA ASN A 193 -4.22 -5.24 0.59
C ASN A 193 -5.29 -4.99 1.67
N PRO A 194 -6.04 -6.03 2.07
CA PRO A 194 -7.07 -5.89 3.09
C PRO A 194 -6.45 -5.88 4.49
N PRO A 195 -7.16 -5.39 5.51
CA PRO A 195 -6.79 -5.67 6.91
C PRO A 195 -6.63 -7.19 7.14
N TYR A 196 -5.52 -7.61 7.75
CA TYR A 196 -5.22 -9.03 8.00
C TYR A 196 -4.63 -9.31 9.40
N ILE A 197 -4.48 -8.29 10.25
CA ILE A 197 -3.87 -8.45 11.57
C ILE A 197 -4.94 -8.94 12.57
N PRO A 198 -4.75 -10.10 13.24
CA PRO A 198 -5.62 -10.53 14.32
C PRO A 198 -5.72 -9.51 15.44
N ILE A 199 -6.93 -9.30 15.98
CA ILE A 199 -7.12 -8.43 17.15
C ILE A 199 -6.23 -8.92 18.31
N GLY A 200 -5.38 -8.02 18.83
CA GLY A 200 -4.49 -8.32 19.95
C GLY A 200 -3.10 -8.84 19.57
N LEU A 201 -2.85 -9.15 18.29
CA LEU A 201 -1.51 -9.45 17.82
C LEU A 201 -0.66 -8.16 17.77
N ARG A 202 0.39 -8.08 18.60
CA ARG A 202 1.28 -6.92 18.70
C ARG A 202 2.65 -7.16 18.02
N THR A 203 2.65 -7.83 16.87
CA THR A 203 3.90 -8.12 16.14
C THR A 203 4.36 -6.97 15.24
N SER A 204 3.51 -5.96 15.03
CA SER A 204 3.83 -4.77 14.24
C SER A 204 4.56 -3.71 15.09
N ALA A 205 5.34 -2.85 14.42
CA ALA A 205 6.05 -1.76 15.08
C ALA A 205 5.08 -0.81 15.83
N PRO A 206 5.51 -0.14 16.92
CA PRO A 206 4.69 0.84 17.65
C PRO A 206 4.03 1.89 16.74
N GLU A 207 4.76 2.35 15.71
CA GLU A 207 4.28 3.26 14.67
C GLU A 207 2.96 2.80 14.03
N VAL A 208 2.86 1.49 13.76
CA VAL A 208 1.70 0.87 13.14
C VAL A 208 0.59 0.72 14.18
N LEU A 209 0.91 0.16 15.35
CA LEU A 209 -0.10 -0.15 16.37
C LEU A 209 -0.74 1.11 17.00
N GLU A 210 0.01 2.20 17.10
CA GLU A 210 -0.42 3.41 17.81
C GLU A 210 -1.00 4.47 16.87
N HIS A 211 -0.59 4.49 15.59
CA HIS A 211 -0.97 5.57 14.68
C HIS A 211 -1.76 5.13 13.45
N ASP A 212 -1.67 3.86 13.00
CA ASP A 212 -2.48 3.41 11.85
C ASP A 212 -3.96 3.28 12.24
N PRO A 213 -4.90 3.62 11.34
CA PRO A 213 -6.32 3.55 11.65
C PRO A 213 -6.71 2.10 11.97
N PRO A 214 -7.45 1.84 13.06
CA PRO A 214 -7.86 0.47 13.43
C PRO A 214 -8.53 -0.31 12.30
N LEU A 215 -9.31 0.40 11.47
CA LEU A 215 -10.01 -0.16 10.31
C LEU A 215 -9.08 -0.72 9.22
N ALA A 216 -7.84 -0.21 9.11
CA ALA A 216 -6.86 -0.70 8.14
C ALA A 216 -6.01 -1.87 8.67
N LEU A 217 -6.04 -2.12 9.98
CA LEU A 217 -5.18 -3.12 10.62
C LEU A 217 -5.93 -4.40 10.98
N TRP A 218 -7.01 -4.25 11.75
CA TRP A 218 -7.57 -5.38 12.49
C TRP A 218 -8.60 -6.18 11.67
N ALA A 219 -8.46 -7.49 11.69
CA ALA A 219 -9.27 -8.43 10.90
C ALA A 219 -9.87 -9.58 11.73
N GLY A 220 -10.51 -9.22 12.84
CA GLY A 220 -11.14 -10.18 13.76
C GLY A 220 -10.11 -11.03 14.54
N GLU A 221 -10.56 -12.06 15.24
CA GLU A 221 -9.71 -12.86 16.13
C GLU A 221 -8.67 -13.71 15.38
N GLU A 222 -8.97 -14.15 14.16
CA GLU A 222 -8.06 -15.00 13.35
C GLU A 222 -7.28 -14.22 12.28
N GLY A 223 -7.60 -12.94 12.06
CA GLY A 223 -7.02 -12.15 10.95
C GLY A 223 -7.50 -12.57 9.55
N LEU A 224 -8.42 -13.53 9.44
CA LEU A 224 -8.89 -14.10 8.16
C LEU A 224 -10.25 -13.59 7.70
N GLY A 225 -10.97 -12.84 8.54
CA GLY A 225 -12.35 -12.42 8.25
C GLY A 225 -12.46 -11.60 6.97
N MET A 226 -11.58 -10.61 6.82
CA MET A 226 -11.56 -9.77 5.62
C MET A 226 -11.01 -10.53 4.40
N ILE A 227 -10.04 -11.42 4.59
CA ILE A 227 -9.54 -12.30 3.52
C ILE A 227 -10.66 -13.18 2.94
N ARG A 228 -11.54 -13.76 3.78
CA ARG A 228 -12.72 -14.51 3.33
C ARG A 228 -13.68 -13.65 2.52
N ALA A 229 -13.85 -12.39 2.91
CA ALA A 229 -14.69 -11.44 2.18
C ALA A 229 -14.08 -11.05 0.82
N MET A 230 -12.76 -10.83 0.77
CA MET A 230 -12.04 -10.53 -0.47
C MET A 230 -12.05 -11.72 -1.41
N GLU A 231 -11.92 -12.94 -0.89
CA GLU A 231 -12.08 -14.17 -1.67
C GLU A 231 -13.44 -14.21 -2.38
N ARG A 232 -14.54 -14.00 -1.66
CA ARG A 232 -15.89 -14.01 -2.27
C ARG A 232 -16.07 -12.91 -3.31
N THR A 233 -15.62 -11.71 -2.98
CA THR A 233 -15.74 -10.54 -3.87
C THR A 233 -14.92 -10.75 -5.13
N ALA A 234 -13.66 -11.17 -5.00
CA ALA A 234 -12.80 -11.47 -6.14
C ALA A 234 -13.37 -12.61 -7.00
N ALA A 235 -13.88 -13.67 -6.39
CA ALA A 235 -14.48 -14.78 -7.13
C ALA A 235 -15.75 -14.38 -7.91
N ARG A 236 -16.50 -13.38 -7.43
CA ARG A 236 -17.65 -12.78 -8.13
C ARG A 236 -17.20 -11.88 -9.28
N LEU A 237 -16.20 -11.03 -9.05
CA LEU A 237 -15.73 -10.04 -10.03
C LEU A 237 -14.94 -10.68 -11.18
N LEU A 238 -14.06 -11.64 -10.88
CA LEU A 238 -13.14 -12.21 -11.84
C LEU A 238 -13.86 -13.00 -12.93
N ALA A 239 -13.48 -12.73 -14.18
CA ALA A 239 -13.78 -13.61 -15.29
C ALA A 239 -13.12 -14.99 -15.07
N PRO A 240 -13.62 -16.07 -15.69
CA PRO A 240 -12.98 -17.38 -15.63
C PRO A 240 -11.51 -17.30 -16.12
N GLY A 241 -10.56 -17.77 -15.32
CA GLY A 241 -9.12 -17.62 -15.57
C GLY A 241 -8.50 -16.31 -15.08
N GLY A 242 -9.32 -15.36 -14.61
CA GLY A 242 -8.85 -14.12 -13.98
C GLY A 242 -8.07 -14.38 -12.69
N VAL A 243 -7.22 -13.43 -12.32
CA VAL A 243 -6.25 -13.60 -11.23
C VAL A 243 -6.58 -12.69 -10.06
N LEU A 244 -6.44 -13.21 -8.83
CA LEU A 244 -6.37 -12.43 -7.61
C LEU A 244 -4.91 -12.38 -7.13
N LEU A 245 -4.44 -11.18 -6.81
CA LEU A 245 -3.27 -10.93 -5.98
C LEU A 245 -3.73 -10.34 -4.64
N LEU A 246 -3.42 -10.99 -3.53
CA LEU A 246 -3.87 -10.60 -2.20
C LEU A 246 -2.70 -10.59 -1.23
N GLU A 247 -2.45 -9.43 -0.61
CA GLU A 247 -1.51 -9.29 0.50
C GLU A 247 -2.11 -9.93 1.78
N HIS A 248 -1.26 -10.59 2.55
CA HIS A 248 -1.62 -11.17 3.84
C HIS A 248 -0.39 -11.25 4.75
N GLY A 249 -0.60 -11.44 6.05
CA GLY A 249 0.51 -11.53 7.01
C GLY A 249 1.45 -12.71 6.71
N SER A 250 2.74 -12.59 7.04
CA SER A 250 3.73 -13.67 6.88
C SER A 250 3.36 -14.97 7.63
N TYR A 251 2.65 -14.88 8.75
CA TYR A 251 2.11 -16.02 9.50
C TYR A 251 0.94 -16.75 8.79
N GLN A 252 0.45 -16.22 7.68
CA GLN A 252 -0.70 -16.75 6.94
C GLN A 252 -0.33 -17.45 5.62
N LEU A 253 0.97 -17.65 5.35
CA LEU A 253 1.49 -18.28 4.12
C LEU A 253 0.85 -19.64 3.80
N SER A 254 0.51 -20.43 4.82
CA SER A 254 -0.14 -21.74 4.63
C SER A 254 -1.67 -21.67 4.72
N SER A 255 -2.21 -20.85 5.62
CA SER A 255 -3.65 -20.82 5.92
C SER A 255 -4.46 -20.15 4.82
N VAL A 256 -3.94 -19.10 4.18
CA VAL A 256 -4.65 -18.35 3.13
C VAL A 256 -4.82 -19.20 1.85
N PRO A 257 -3.79 -19.84 1.28
CA PRO A 257 -3.99 -20.76 0.16
C PRO A 257 -4.94 -21.93 0.49
N ALA A 258 -4.84 -22.50 1.69
CA ALA A 258 -5.71 -23.59 2.11
C ALA A 258 -7.19 -23.17 2.15
N LEU A 259 -7.45 -21.97 2.68
CA LEU A 259 -8.78 -21.35 2.68
C LEU A 259 -9.35 -21.23 1.27
N PHE A 260 -8.56 -20.73 0.32
CA PHE A 260 -8.99 -20.57 -1.07
C PHE A 260 -9.28 -21.92 -1.73
N ARG A 261 -8.40 -22.91 -1.57
CA ARG A 261 -8.59 -24.26 -2.13
C ARG A 261 -9.86 -24.93 -1.61
N ALA A 262 -10.17 -24.78 -0.32
CA ALA A 262 -11.35 -25.39 0.30
C ALA A 262 -12.69 -24.90 -0.29
N THR A 263 -12.71 -23.76 -0.98
CA THR A 263 -13.93 -23.21 -1.58
C THR A 263 -14.34 -23.88 -2.90
N GLY A 264 -13.41 -24.57 -3.57
CA GLY A 264 -13.61 -25.09 -4.93
C GLY A 264 -13.72 -24.02 -6.03
N ARG A 265 -13.61 -22.72 -5.72
CA ARG A 265 -13.74 -21.63 -6.70
C ARG A 265 -12.46 -21.33 -7.49
N TRP A 266 -11.32 -21.85 -7.04
CA TRP A 266 -10.00 -21.50 -7.54
C TRP A 266 -9.32 -22.73 -8.14
N GLY A 267 -8.81 -22.60 -9.36
CA GLY A 267 -8.07 -23.67 -10.04
C GLY A 267 -6.62 -23.74 -9.57
N HIS A 268 -6.13 -22.62 -9.06
CA HIS A 268 -4.85 -22.51 -8.42
C HIS A 268 -4.92 -21.47 -7.29
N ALA A 269 -4.24 -21.75 -6.18
CA ALA A 269 -4.03 -20.81 -5.09
C ALA A 269 -2.72 -21.15 -4.39
N SER A 270 -1.77 -20.22 -4.35
CA SER A 270 -0.48 -20.38 -3.67
C SER A 270 -0.01 -19.04 -3.14
N SER A 271 0.69 -19.06 -2.00
CA SER A 271 1.30 -17.87 -1.42
C SER A 271 2.81 -17.96 -1.48
N ARG A 272 3.45 -16.81 -1.67
CA ARG A 272 4.90 -16.63 -1.54
C ARG A 272 5.20 -15.60 -0.46
N PRO A 273 6.36 -15.67 0.20
CA PRO A 273 6.83 -14.56 1.03
C PRO A 273 7.12 -13.31 0.17
N THR A 274 7.00 -12.16 0.81
CA THR A 274 7.50 -10.85 0.40
C THR A 274 8.54 -10.39 1.43
N CYS A 275 9.05 -9.16 1.34
CA CYS A 275 10.03 -8.66 2.31
C CYS A 275 9.58 -8.76 3.79
N ASN A 276 8.32 -8.47 4.12
CA ASN A 276 7.80 -8.55 5.50
C ASN A 276 6.60 -9.50 5.67
N ASP A 277 5.85 -9.72 4.60
CA ASP A 277 4.54 -10.38 4.62
C ASP A 277 4.44 -11.48 3.57
N GLY A 278 3.24 -11.85 3.14
CA GLY A 278 3.02 -12.78 2.04
C GLY A 278 2.07 -12.23 0.98
N CYS A 279 2.19 -12.78 -0.22
CA CYS A 279 1.26 -12.51 -1.31
C CYS A 279 0.68 -13.83 -1.81
N LEU A 280 -0.65 -13.95 -1.75
CA LEU A 280 -1.41 -14.99 -2.43
C LEU A 280 -1.56 -14.62 -3.91
N THR A 281 -1.27 -15.58 -4.79
CA THR A 281 -1.77 -15.60 -6.17
C THR A 281 -2.84 -16.69 -6.28
N ALA A 282 -4.05 -16.33 -6.71
CA ALA A 282 -5.12 -17.28 -6.98
C ALA A 282 -5.72 -17.08 -8.38
N VAL A 283 -6.06 -18.17 -9.07
CA VAL A 283 -6.61 -18.16 -10.43
C VAL A 283 -8.04 -18.69 -10.40
N ARG A 284 -8.99 -17.93 -10.92
CA ARG A 284 -10.41 -18.28 -10.95
C ARG A 284 -10.61 -19.51 -11.86
N ASN A 285 -11.37 -20.49 -11.39
CA ASN A 285 -11.69 -21.69 -12.18
C ASN A 285 -12.36 -21.33 -13.52
N HIS A 286 -11.93 -22.00 -14.59
CA HIS A 286 -12.49 -21.83 -15.94
C HIS A 286 -13.90 -22.42 -16.11
N THR A 287 -14.31 -23.33 -15.22
CA THR A 287 -15.49 -24.19 -15.37
C THR A 287 -16.68 -23.78 -14.50
N LEU A 288 -16.52 -22.81 -13.60
CA LEU A 288 -17.61 -22.35 -12.75
C LEU A 288 -18.24 -21.10 -13.38
N ALA A 289 -19.50 -21.22 -13.81
CA ALA A 289 -20.32 -20.05 -14.09
C ALA A 289 -20.28 -19.09 -12.88
N PRO A 290 -20.33 -17.77 -13.09
CA PRO A 290 -20.46 -16.83 -11.97
C PRO A 290 -21.69 -17.23 -11.14
N PRO A 291 -21.62 -17.20 -9.79
CA PRO A 291 -22.79 -17.44 -8.97
C PRO A 291 -23.89 -16.43 -9.36
N ALA A 292 -25.11 -16.95 -9.55
CA ALA A 292 -26.29 -16.17 -9.84
C ALA A 292 -26.62 -15.17 -8.72
#